data_AF-X5UIJ1-F1
#
_entry.id   AF-X5UIJ1-F1
#
_cell.length_a   1.000
_cell.length_b   1.000
_cell.length_c   1.000
_cell.angle_alpha   90.00
_cell.angle_beta   90.00
_cell.angle_gamma   90.00
#
_symmetry.space_group_name_H-M   'P 1'
#
loop_
_entity.id
_entity.type
_entity.pdbx_description
1 polymer ?
#
loop_
_entity_poly.entity_id
_entity_poly.type
_entity_poly.pdbx_seq_one_letter_code
_entity_poly.pdbx_strand_id
1 'polypeptide(L)' 'MVATLAEMYVQGVSTRKVKAITEELCGHAFWASSISAINKRLDESLAAFARRPLQEPFPYLILDARYEKCVKPVLS' A
#
# COMPACT_ATOMS: atom_id res chain seq x y z
N MET A 1 -0.09 9.60 14.02
CA MET A 1 0.49 8.24 13.97
C MET A 1 -0.14 7.40 12.86
N VAL A 2 -1.33 6.79 13.02
CA VAL A 2 -1.96 5.98 11.94
C VAL A 2 -2.31 6.81 10.70
N ALA A 3 -2.83 8.02 10.89
CA ALA A 3 -3.10 8.95 9.79
C ALA A 3 -1.83 9.34 9.01
N THR A 4 -0.72 9.55 9.72
CA THR A 4 0.59 9.89 9.14
C THR A 4 1.15 8.74 8.30
N LEU A 5 1.02 7.50 8.78
CA LEU A 5 1.40 6.30 8.02
C LEU A 5 0.54 6.11 6.76
N ALA A 6 -0.77 6.36 6.88
CA ALA A 6 -1.70 6.29 5.76
C ALA A 6 -1.39 7.38 4.71
N GLU A 7 -1.12 8.62 5.13
CA GLU A 7 -0.68 9.70 4.24
C GLU A 7 0.63 9.34 3.53
N MET A 8 1.63 8.84 4.25
CA MET A 8 2.90 8.43 3.63
C MET A 8 2.67 7.36 2.57
N TYR A 9 1.81 6.38 2.84
CA TYR A 9 1.47 5.34 1.85
C TYR A 9 0.74 5.91 0.63
N VAL A 10 -0.25 6.79 0.83
CA VAL A 10 -0.97 7.48 -0.27
C VAL A 10 -0.04 8.33 -1.12
N GLN A 11 0.98 8.93 -0.51
CA GLN A 11 2.04 9.68 -1.20
C GLN A 11 3.07 8.78 -1.91
N GLY A 12 2.82 7.46 -1.98
CA GLY A 12 3.69 6.51 -2.68
C GLY A 12 4.98 6.17 -1.92
N VAL A 13 5.04 6.45 -0.62
CA VAL A 13 6.12 5.95 0.23
C VAL A 13 5.91 4.44 0.38
N SER A 14 6.80 3.66 -0.22
CA SER A 14 6.71 2.20 -0.18
C SER A 14 6.59 1.66 1.25
N THR A 15 5.83 0.58 1.43
CA THR A 15 5.69 -0.12 2.73
C THR A 15 7.02 -0.43 3.39
N ARG A 16 8.05 -0.68 2.57
CA ARG A 16 9.45 -0.89 2.99
C ARG A 16 10.08 0.37 3.58
N LYS A 17 9.85 1.53 2.97
CA LYS A 17 10.37 2.82 3.46
C LYS A 17 9.63 3.29 4.71
N VAL A 18 8.33 3.03 4.78
CA VAL A 18 7.54 3.20 6.01
C VAL A 18 8.08 2.35 7.14
N LYS A 19 8.37 1.07 6.88
CA LYS A 19 8.98 0.16 7.86
C LYS A 19 10.33 0.68 8.37
N ALA A 20 11.22 1.09 7.47
CA ALA A 20 12.54 1.61 7.83
C ALA A 20 12.47 2.89 8.69
N ILE A 21 11.64 3.87 8.31
CA ILE A 21 11.46 5.12 9.07
C ILE A 21 10.93 4.83 10.47
N THR A 22 10.03 3.85 10.59
CA THR A 22 9.43 3.52 11.89
C THR A 22 10.36 2.70 12.79
N GLU A 23 11.25 1.90 12.19
CA GLU A 23 12.33 1.22 12.90
C GLU A 23 13.36 2.20 13.48
N GLU A 24 13.69 3.25 12.72
CA GLU A 24 14.60 4.34 13.14
C GLU A 24 13.98 5.24 14.22
N LEU A 25 12.68 5.54 14.12
CA LEU A 25 11.98 6.44 15.04
C LEU A 25 11.64 5.82 16.41
N CYS A 26 11.43 4.51 16.51
CA CYS A 26 10.76 3.94 17.69
C CYS A 26 11.53 2.89 18.49
N GLY A 27 12.69 2.39 18.02
CA GLY A 27 13.41 1.34 18.74
C GLY A 27 12.64 0.01 18.73
N HIS A 28 13.36 -1.09 18.51
CA HIS A 28 12.75 -2.36 18.11
C HIS A 28 11.77 -2.97 19.15
N ALA A 29 10.78 -3.68 18.60
CA ALA A 29 9.77 -4.55 19.22
C ALA A 29 8.38 -3.95 19.48
N PHE A 30 8.25 -2.72 19.99
CA PHE A 30 6.93 -2.24 20.45
C PHE A 30 5.94 -1.91 19.31
N TRP A 31 6.44 -1.71 18.10
CA TRP A 31 5.66 -1.17 16.98
C TRP A 31 5.60 -2.06 15.73
N ALA A 32 6.44 -3.10 15.63
CA ALA A 32 6.47 -3.97 14.44
C ALA A 32 5.13 -4.69 14.20
N SER A 33 4.50 -5.20 15.26
CA SER A 33 3.19 -5.86 15.21
C SER A 33 2.07 -4.86 14.84
N SER A 34 2.10 -3.67 15.42
CA SER A 34 1.14 -2.58 15.13
C SER A 34 1.22 -2.11 13.68
N ILE A 35 2.43 -1.90 13.14
CA ILE A 35 2.63 -1.50 11.73
C ILE A 35 2.21 -2.61 10.78
N SER A 36 2.56 -3.86 11.08
CA SER A 36 2.15 -4.99 10.24
C SER A 36 0.64 -5.12 10.17
N ALA A 37 -0.07 -4.88 11.28
CA ALA A 37 -1.52 -4.87 11.32
C ALA A 37 -2.11 -3.72 10.50
N ILE A 38 -1.51 -2.52 10.57
CA ILE A 38 -1.91 -1.35 9.77
C ILE A 38 -1.73 -1.63 8.28
N ASN A 39 -0.56 -2.13 7.86
CA ASN A 39 -0.30 -2.48 6.46
C ASN A 39 -1.29 -3.50 5.94
N LYS A 40 -1.57 -4.56 6.71
CA LYS A 40 -2.54 -5.60 6.33
C LYS A 40 -3.94 -5.02 6.10
N ARG A 41 -4.41 -4.16 7.01
CA ARG A 41 -5.70 -3.48 6.86
C ARG A 41 -5.73 -2.57 5.62
N LEU A 42 -4.60 -1.94 5.30
CA LEU A 42 -4.47 -1.09 4.12
C LEU A 42 -4.53 -1.93 2.83
N ASP A 43 -3.82 -3.06 2.79
CA ASP A 43 -3.84 -4.01 1.68
C ASP A 43 -5.26 -4.57 1.45
N GLU A 44 -5.98 -4.89 2.52
CA GLU A 44 -7.39 -5.32 2.46
C GLU A 44 -8.28 -4.23 1.85
N SER A 45 -8.11 -2.97 2.28
CA SER A 45 -8.86 -1.83 1.73
C SER A 45 -8.55 -1.59 0.26
N LEU A 46 -7.29 -1.74 -0.15
CA LEU A 46 -6.86 -1.59 -1.54
C LEU A 46 -7.43 -2.70 -2.43
N ALA A 47 -7.39 -3.94 -1.95
CA ALA A 47 -7.98 -5.08 -2.64
C ALA A 47 -9.49 -4.92 -2.80
N ALA A 48 -10.20 -4.44 -1.77
CA ALA A 48 -11.63 -4.14 -1.84
C ALA A 48 -11.93 -3.05 -2.88
N PHE A 49 -11.13 -1.98 -2.91
CA PHE A 49 -11.27 -0.92 -3.91
C PHE A 49 -11.02 -1.42 -5.34
N ALA A 50 -9.95 -2.19 -5.56
CA ALA A 50 -9.58 -2.69 -6.88
C ALA A 50 -10.58 -3.71 -7.44
N ARG A 51 -11.26 -4.48 -6.57
CA ARG A 51 -12.24 -5.50 -6.96
C ARG A 51 -13.69 -5.01 -6.92
N ARG A 52 -13.92 -3.73 -6.62
CA ARG A 52 -15.28 -3.21 -6.47
C ARG A 52 -16.06 -3.34 -7.78
N PRO A 53 -17.34 -3.74 -7.74
CA PRO A 53 -18.16 -3.77 -8.94
C PRO A 53 -18.39 -2.34 -9.44
N LEU A 54 -18.25 -2.17 -10.75
CA LEU A 54 -18.68 -0.97 -11.45
C LEU A 54 -20.19 -1.10 -11.68
N GLN A 55 -20.97 -0.32 -10.93
CA GLN A 55 -22.44 -0.47 -10.89
C GLN A 55 -23.15 0.12 -12.11
N GLU A 56 -22.52 1.11 -12.75
CA GLU A 56 -23.08 1.82 -13.90
C GLU A 56 -22.44 1.35 -15.21
N PRO A 57 -23.18 1.38 -16.33
CA PRO A 57 -22.60 1.14 -17.64
C PRO A 57 -21.65 2.28 -18.04
N PHE A 58 -20.39 1.95 -18.28
CA PHE A 58 -19.37 2.90 -18.73
C PHE A 58 -19.21 2.79 -20.26
N PRO A 59 -19.68 3.77 -21.06
CA PRO A 59 -19.63 3.69 -22.53
C PRO A 59 -18.20 3.82 -23.10
N TYR A 60 -17.26 4.33 -22.30
CA TYR A 60 -15.87 4.51 -22.68
C TYR A 60 -14.95 4.05 -21.56
N LEU A 61 -13.83 3.42 -21.93
CA LEU A 61 -12.77 3.00 -21.02
C LEU A 61 -11.46 3.65 -21.47
N ILE A 62 -10.83 4.40 -20.58
CA ILE A 62 -9.50 4.96 -20.82
C ILE A 62 -8.48 4.03 -20.18
N LEU A 63 -7.53 3.55 -20.98
CA LEU A 63 -6.43 2.73 -20.53
C LEU A 63 -5.16 3.59 -20.53
N ASP A 64 -4.43 3.55 -19.43
CA ASP A 64 -3.10 4.16 -19.30
C ASP A 64 -2.08 3.07 -19.01
N ALA A 65 -0.88 3.20 -19.56
CA ALA A 65 0.22 2.28 -19.34
C ALA A 65 1.48 3.08 -18.98
N ARG A 66 2.06 2.77 -17.82
CA ARG A 66 3.30 3.39 -17.33
C ARG A 66 4.37 2.32 -17.20
N TYR A 67 5.58 2.64 -17.67
CA TYR A 67 6.73 1.76 -17.51
C TYR A 67 7.40 2.05 -16.18
N GLU A 68 7.43 1.05 -15.30
CA GLU A 68 8.16 1.11 -14.04
C GLU A 68 9.21 0.01 -13.99
N LYS A 69 10.41 0.37 -13.52
CA LYS A 69 11.50 -0.59 -13.31
C LYS A 69 11.27 -1.27 -11.97
N CYS A 70 10.72 -2.48 -12.00
CA CYS A 70 10.47 -3.29 -10.81
C CYS A 70 11.36 -4.54 -10.78
N VAL A 71 11.69 -5.03 -9.58
CA VAL A 71 12.29 -6.36 -9.42
C VAL A 71 11.20 -7.39 -9.71
N LYS A 72 11.44 -8.30 -10.67
CA LYS A 72 10.48 -9.37 -10.96
C LYS A 72 10.32 -10.26 -9.73
N PRO A 73 9.10 -10.49 -9.24
CA PRO A 73 8.88 -11.54 -8.26
C PRO A 73 9.26 -12.89 -8.89
N VAL A 74 9.99 -13.71 -8.14
CA VAL A 74 10.25 -15.10 -8.53
C VAL A 74 8.90 -15.80 -8.48
N LEU A 75 8.32 -16.11 -9.63
CA LEU A 75 7.14 -16.95 -9.74
C LEU A 75 7.61 -18.39 -9.42
N SER A 76 7.20 -18.91 -8.26
CA SER A 76 7.33 -20.32 -7.89
C SER A 76 6.17 -21.13 -8.46
#